data_AF-A0A150SFW5-F1
#
_entry.id   AF-A0A150SFW5-F1
#
_cell.length_a   1.000
_cell.length_b   1.000
_cell.length_c   1.000
_cell.angle_alpha   90.00
_cell.angle_beta   90.00
_cell.angle_gamma   90.00
#
_symmetry.space_group_name_H-M   'P 1'
#
loop_
_entity.id
_entity.type
_entity.pdbx_description
1 polymer ?
#
loop_
_entity_poly.entity_id
_entity_poly.type
_entity_poly.pdbx_seq_one_letter_code
_entity_poly.pdbx_strand_id
1 'polypeptide(L)'
;APPLRAFAYAVLGRALLDAGQAVDALAATTEAYCLLDSVGAEAGESLVRLTHAEALSACGHRREATLAIASARESLLDRARRISDPVWRGKFLGNVPDNVATLELERRWLAG
;
A
#
# COMPACT_ATOMS: atom_id res chain seq x y z
N ALA A 1 19.33 5.95 2.15
CA ALA A 1 19.28 4.48 1.94
C ALA A 1 18.07 4.14 1.06
N PRO A 2 18.11 3.06 0.27
CA PRO A 2 17.01 2.68 -0.64
C PRO A 2 15.61 2.57 0.00
N PRO A 3 15.43 2.08 1.25
CA PRO A 3 14.11 2.02 1.89
C PRO A 3 13.47 3.39 2.12
N LEU A 4 14.27 4.39 2.51
CA LEU A 4 13.82 5.78 2.64
C LEU A 4 13.36 6.37 1.30
N ARG A 5 13.93 5.91 0.18
CA ARG A 5 13.55 6.38 -1.16
C ARG A 5 12.19 5.80 -1.58
N ALA A 6 11.94 4.51 -1.33
CA ALA A 6 10.63 3.91 -1.59
C ALA A 6 9.51 4.61 -0.79
N PHE A 7 9.75 4.86 0.50
CA PHE A 7 8.81 5.61 1.34
C PHE A 7 8.56 7.04 0.83
N ALA A 8 9.62 7.76 0.46
CA ALA A 8 9.49 9.12 -0.07
C ALA A 8 8.63 9.17 -1.34
N TYR A 9 8.82 8.23 -2.26
CA TYR A 9 7.99 8.13 -3.46
C TYR A 9 6.53 7.78 -3.15
N ALA A 10 6.26 6.95 -2.15
CA ALA A 10 4.89 6.67 -1.72
C ALA A 10 4.21 7.90 -1.10
N VAL A 11 4.92 8.67 -0.28
CA VAL A 11 4.42 9.95 0.26
C VAL A 11 4.14 10.94 -0.86
N LEU A 12 5.05 11.05 -1.84
CA LEU A 12 4.82 11.87 -3.03
C LEU A 12 3.57 11.42 -3.80
N GLY A 13 3.43 10.12 -4.03
CA GLY A 13 2.26 9.54 -4.69
C GLY A 13 0.95 9.87 -3.97
N ARG A 14 0.93 9.81 -2.64
CA ARG A 14 -0.24 10.18 -1.83
C ARG A 14 -0.58 11.66 -2.03
N ALA A 15 0.40 12.55 -1.91
CA ALA A 15 0.19 13.99 -2.09
C ALA A 15 -0.32 14.32 -3.51
N LEU A 16 0.17 13.62 -4.53
CA LEU A 16 -0.29 13.78 -5.92
C LEU A 16 -1.72 13.28 -6.11
N LEU A 17 -2.13 12.18 -5.46
CA LEU A 17 -3.52 11.73 -5.46
C LEU A 17 -4.46 12.75 -4.81
N ASP A 18 -4.06 13.28 -3.66
CA ASP A 18 -4.83 14.31 -2.95
C ASP A 18 -4.95 15.61 -3.78
N ALA A 19 -3.97 15.88 -4.65
CA ALA A 19 -3.99 16.98 -5.61
C ALA A 19 -4.74 16.66 -6.92
N GLY A 20 -5.29 15.45 -7.09
CA GLY A 20 -5.99 15.03 -8.31
C GLY A 20 -5.07 14.70 -9.49
N GLN A 21 -3.75 14.63 -9.28
CA GLN A 21 -2.74 14.34 -10.29
C GLN A 21 -2.50 12.83 -10.42
N ALA A 22 -3.53 12.09 -10.86
CA ALA A 22 -3.53 10.63 -10.85
C ALA A 22 -2.38 9.99 -11.64
N VAL A 23 -2.03 10.53 -12.82
CA VAL A 23 -0.97 9.98 -13.69
C VAL A 23 0.41 10.14 -13.04
N ASP A 24 0.69 11.32 -12.47
CA ASP A 24 1.95 11.58 -11.76
C ASP A 24 2.05 10.71 -10.50
N ALA A 25 0.93 10.54 -9.79
CA ALA A 25 0.87 9.64 -8.64
C ALA A 25 1.16 8.19 -9.02
N LEU A 26 0.63 7.72 -10.16
CA LEU A 26 0.91 6.37 -10.64
C LEU A 26 2.39 6.18 -10.97
N ALA A 27 3.01 7.17 -11.63
CA ALA A 27 4.45 7.14 -11.90
C ALA A 27 5.27 7.07 -10.60
N ALA A 28 5.00 7.95 -9.64
CA ALA A 28 5.71 7.96 -8.35
C ALA A 28 5.53 6.66 -7.57
N THR A 29 4.31 6.13 -7.48
CA THR A 29 4.04 4.89 -6.74
C THR A 29 4.60 3.65 -7.43
N THR A 30 4.72 3.65 -8.76
CA THR A 30 5.38 2.57 -9.51
C THR A 30 6.86 2.50 -9.14
N GLU A 31 7.55 3.65 -9.07
CA GLU A 31 8.95 3.70 -8.59
C GLU A 31 9.07 3.21 -7.14
N ALA A 32 8.15 3.62 -6.27
CA ALA A 32 8.10 3.14 -4.89
C ALA A 32 7.96 1.61 -4.82
N TYR A 33 7.06 1.05 -5.63
CA TYR A 33 6.75 -0.37 -5.66
C TYR A 33 7.93 -1.20 -6.19
N CYS A 34 8.55 -0.77 -7.29
CA CYS A 34 9.75 -1.42 -7.83
C CYS A 34 10.92 -1.40 -6.84
N LEU A 35 11.10 -0.28 -6.11
CA LEU A 35 12.12 -0.20 -5.07
C LEU A 35 11.82 -1.17 -3.93
N LEU A 36 10.57 -1.24 -3.45
CA LEU A 36 10.16 -2.16 -2.39
C LEU A 36 10.50 -3.63 -2.72
N ASP A 37 10.21 -4.07 -3.94
CA ASP A 37 10.54 -5.44 -4.39
C ASP A 37 12.05 -5.72 -4.39
N SER A 38 12.89 -4.69 -4.56
CA SER A 38 14.35 -4.82 -4.60
C SER A 38 15.04 -4.85 -3.23
N VAL A 39 14.47 -4.21 -2.19
CA VAL A 39 15.08 -4.10 -0.86
C VAL A 39 14.44 -4.98 0.21
N GLY A 40 13.24 -5.52 -0.05
CA GLY A 40 12.49 -6.31 0.92
C GLY A 40 11.62 -5.45 1.85
N ALA A 41 10.73 -6.15 2.58
CA ALA A 41 9.72 -5.56 3.47
C ALA A 41 10.33 -4.72 4.59
N GLU A 42 10.07 -3.40 4.59
CA GLU A 42 10.57 -2.43 5.56
C GLU A 42 9.49 -1.41 5.97
N ALA A 43 9.83 -0.50 6.89
CA ALA A 43 8.97 0.60 7.31
C ALA A 43 8.39 1.36 6.10
N GLY A 44 7.06 1.54 6.09
CA GLY A 44 6.35 2.22 5.00
C GLY A 44 5.88 1.31 3.86
N GLU A 45 6.17 0.00 3.89
CA GLU A 45 5.68 -0.95 2.88
C GLU A 45 4.16 -0.88 2.68
N SER A 46 3.38 -0.78 3.76
CA SER A 46 1.92 -0.72 3.67
C SER A 46 1.45 0.53 2.92
N LEU A 47 2.10 1.68 3.16
CA LEU A 47 1.83 2.92 2.44
C LEU A 47 2.14 2.76 0.94
N VAL A 48 3.31 2.22 0.59
CA VAL A 48 3.72 1.98 -0.80
C VAL A 48 2.67 1.17 -1.55
N ARG A 49 2.27 0.02 -1.00
CA ARG A 49 1.32 -0.90 -1.65
C ARG A 49 -0.09 -0.31 -1.74
N LEU A 50 -0.55 0.36 -0.68
CA LEU A 50 -1.87 1.01 -0.65
C LEU A 50 -1.97 2.13 -1.69
N THR A 51 -1.02 3.06 -1.68
CA THR A 51 -1.04 4.23 -2.57
C THR A 51 -0.86 3.84 -4.03
N HIS A 52 -0.12 2.77 -4.33
CA HIS A 52 -0.05 2.23 -5.69
C HIS A 52 -1.41 1.70 -6.19
N ALA A 53 -2.13 0.94 -5.36
CA ALA A 53 -3.46 0.44 -5.71
C ALA A 53 -4.47 1.59 -5.94
N GLU A 54 -4.44 2.62 -5.09
CA GLU A 54 -5.27 3.81 -5.25
C GLU A 54 -4.93 4.59 -6.52
N ALA A 55 -3.65 4.72 -6.87
CA ALA A 55 -3.22 5.40 -8.08
C ALA A 55 -3.63 4.67 -9.36
N LEU A 56 -3.52 3.34 -9.38
CA LEU A 56 -4.07 2.51 -10.46
C LEU A 56 -5.57 2.75 -10.64
N SER A 57 -6.31 2.77 -9.53
CA SER A 57 -7.77 2.99 -9.54
C SER A 57 -8.13 4.39 -10.05
N ALA A 58 -7.42 5.43 -9.59
CA ALA A 58 -7.61 6.82 -10.01
C ALA A 58 -7.31 7.03 -11.51
N CYS A 59 -6.38 6.24 -12.07
CA CYS A 59 -6.10 6.22 -13.51
C CYS A 59 -7.07 5.36 -14.32
N GLY A 60 -8.03 4.67 -13.68
CA GLY A 60 -9.02 3.82 -14.35
C GLY A 60 -8.56 2.37 -14.59
N HIS A 61 -7.37 1.98 -14.13
CA HIS A 61 -6.83 0.62 -14.22
C HIS A 61 -7.45 -0.30 -13.15
N ARG A 62 -8.77 -0.48 -13.22
CA ARG A 62 -9.56 -1.14 -12.16
C ARG A 62 -9.10 -2.56 -11.86
N ARG A 63 -8.77 -3.35 -12.88
CA ARG A 63 -8.35 -4.76 -12.69
C ARG A 63 -7.01 -4.82 -11.97
N GLU A 64 -6.06 -4.01 -12.39
CA GLU A 64 -4.73 -3.91 -11.79
C GLU A 64 -4.83 -3.38 -10.36
N ALA A 65 -5.67 -2.38 -10.11
CA ALA A 65 -5.92 -1.84 -8.77
C ALA A 65 -6.46 -2.92 -7.81
N THR A 66 -7.43 -3.72 -8.27
CA THR A 66 -7.98 -4.83 -7.48
C THR A 66 -6.93 -5.91 -7.18
N LEU A 67 -6.08 -6.26 -8.15
CA LEU A 67 -4.99 -7.20 -7.92
C LEU A 67 -3.95 -6.64 -6.94
N ALA A 68 -3.61 -5.37 -7.07
CA ALA A 68 -2.66 -4.69 -6.21
C ALA A 68 -3.15 -4.65 -4.75
N ILE A 69 -4.42 -4.30 -4.51
CA ILE A 69 -4.96 -4.25 -3.14
C ILE A 69 -5.09 -5.64 -2.49
N ALA A 70 -5.39 -6.67 -3.30
CA ALA A 70 -5.42 -8.05 -2.82
C ALA A 70 -4.03 -8.52 -2.37
N SER A 71 -3.00 -8.26 -3.19
CA SER A 71 -1.60 -8.56 -2.86
C SER A 71 -1.11 -7.77 -1.64
N ALA A 72 -1.54 -6.51 -1.50
CA ALA A 72 -1.24 -5.69 -0.34
C ALA A 72 -1.81 -6.28 0.96
N ARG A 73 -3.06 -6.74 0.92
CA ARG A 73 -3.71 -7.44 2.04
C ARG A 73 -2.98 -8.73 2.40
N GLU A 74 -2.65 -9.57 1.42
CA GLU A 74 -1.92 -10.82 1.66
C GLU A 74 -0.59 -10.55 2.35
N SER A 75 0.21 -9.63 1.80
CA SER A 75 1.49 -9.19 2.37
C SER A 75 1.33 -8.64 3.80
N LEU A 76 0.26 -7.88 4.07
CA LEU A 76 -0.06 -7.38 5.41
C LEU A 76 -0.37 -8.50 6.40
N LEU A 77 -1.21 -9.47 6.00
CA LEU A 77 -1.59 -10.59 6.86
C LEU A 77 -0.41 -11.52 7.14
N ASP A 78 0.48 -11.74 6.18
CA ASP A 78 1.70 -12.52 6.39
C ASP A 78 2.64 -11.88 7.41
N ARG A 79 2.80 -10.56 7.36
CA ARG A 79 3.55 -9.81 8.39
C ARG A 79 2.86 -9.89 9.75
N ALA A 80 1.53 -9.76 9.78
CA ALA A 80 0.76 -9.89 11.02
C ALA A 80 0.89 -11.28 11.66
N ARG A 81 0.95 -12.36 10.86
CA ARG A 81 1.13 -13.74 11.35
C ARG A 81 2.48 -13.95 12.05
N ARG A 82 3.50 -13.16 11.72
CA ARG A 82 4.82 -13.21 12.38
C ARG A 82 4.82 -12.53 13.76
N ILE A 83 3.76 -11.81 14.11
CA ILE A 83 3.61 -11.17 15.43
C ILE A 83 2.96 -12.18 16.38
N SER A 84 3.76 -12.77 17.27
CA SER A 84 3.32 -13.81 18.20
C SER A 84 2.31 -13.33 19.24
N ASP A 85 2.46 -12.10 19.75
CA ASP A 85 1.54 -11.55 20.74
C ASP A 85 0.23 -11.09 20.06
N PRO A 86 -0.93 -11.65 20.47
CA PRO A 86 -2.21 -11.34 19.84
C PRO A 86 -2.65 -9.88 20.02
N VAL A 87 -2.27 -9.21 21.11
CA VAL A 87 -2.59 -7.80 21.35
C VAL A 87 -1.80 -6.91 20.39
N TRP A 88 -0.50 -7.19 20.23
CA TRP A 88 0.34 -6.45 19.27
C TRP A 88 -0.08 -6.70 17.83
N ARG A 89 -0.44 -7.94 17.48
CA ARG A 89 -0.99 -8.27 16.16
C ARG A 89 -2.30 -7.53 15.90
N GLY A 90 -3.18 -7.44 16.90
CA GLY A 90 -4.42 -6.66 16.83
C GLY A 90 -4.15 -5.17 16.58
N LYS A 91 -3.23 -4.56 17.34
CA LYS A 91 -2.82 -3.17 17.12
C LYS A 91 -2.18 -2.95 15.76
N PHE A 92 -1.35 -3.87 15.29
CA PHE A 92 -0.75 -3.77 13.96
C PHE A 92 -1.82 -3.73 12.87
N LEU A 93 -2.84 -4.57 12.95
CA LEU A 93 -3.93 -4.59 11.96
C LEU A 93 -4.95 -3.46 12.13
N GLY A 94 -5.16 -2.98 13.36
CA GLY A 94 -6.26 -2.07 13.71
C GLY A 94 -5.88 -0.63 14.06
N ASN A 95 -4.60 -0.35 14.37
CA ASN A 95 -4.17 0.97 14.84
C ASN A 95 -3.16 1.65 13.91
N VAL A 96 -2.60 0.93 12.94
CA VAL A 96 -1.73 1.51 11.92
C VAL A 96 -2.61 1.99 10.75
N PRO A 97 -2.69 3.29 10.45
CA PRO A 97 -3.64 3.83 9.47
C PRO A 97 -3.58 3.16 8.11
N ASP A 98 -2.39 2.95 7.55
CA ASP A 98 -2.22 2.33 6.22
C ASP A 98 -2.69 0.87 6.20
N ASN A 99 -2.54 0.15 7.32
CA ASN A 99 -2.98 -1.24 7.45
C ASN A 99 -4.50 -1.32 7.48
N VAL A 100 -5.13 -0.44 8.27
CA VAL A 100 -6.60 -0.33 8.35
C VAL A 100 -7.17 0.03 6.98
N ALA A 101 -6.63 1.07 6.34
CA ALA A 101 -7.06 1.53 5.03
C ALA A 101 -6.92 0.44 3.96
N THR A 102 -5.83 -0.34 3.99
CA THR A 102 -5.64 -1.49 3.09
C THR A 102 -6.76 -2.52 3.24
N LEU A 103 -7.09 -2.93 4.46
CA LEU A 103 -8.13 -3.93 4.73
C LEU A 103 -9.54 -3.40 4.39
N GLU A 104 -9.79 -2.11 4.62
CA GLU A 104 -11.06 -1.47 4.26
C GLU A 104 -11.22 -1.29 2.75
N LEU A 105 -10.17 -0.88 2.05
CA LEU A 105 -10.19 -0.71 0.60
C LEU A 105 -10.37 -2.04 -0.12
N GLU A 106 -9.64 -3.08 0.31
CA GLU A 106 -9.78 -4.43 -0.23
C GLU A 106 -11.21 -4.94 -0.11
N ARG A 107 -11.82 -4.85 1.10
CA ARG A 107 -13.21 -5.25 1.30
C ARG A 107 -14.17 -4.48 0.41
N ARG A 108 -13.99 -3.17 0.25
CA ARG A 108 -14.85 -2.34 -0.60
C ARG A 108 -14.76 -2.72 -2.08
N TRP A 109 -13.60 -3.13 -2.56
CA TRP A 109 -13.39 -3.44 -3.98
C TRP A 109 -13.67 -4.90 -4.35
N LEU A 110 -13.55 -5.84 -3.40
CA LEU A 110 -13.70 -7.29 -3.63
C LEU A 110 -14.97 -7.90 -3.05
N ALA A 111 -15.70 -7.21 -2.17
CA ALA A 111 -17.01 -7.67 -1.70
C ALA A 111 -18.17 -7.35 -2.67
N GLY A 112 -17.87 -7.16 -3.96
CA GLY A 112 -18.83 -6.88 -5.03
C GLY A 112 -18.85 -7.98 -6.07
#